data_AF-A0A2V8R5W2-F1
#
_entry.id   AF-A0A2V8R5W2-F1
#
_cell.length_a   1.000
_cell.length_b   1.000
_cell.length_c   1.000
_cell.angle_alpha   90.00
_cell.angle_beta   90.00
_cell.angle_gamma   90.00
#
_symmetry.space_group_name_H-M   'P 1'
#
loop_
_entity.id
_entity.type
_entity.pdbx_description
1 polymer ?
#
loop_
_entity_poly.entity_id
_entity_poly.type
_entity_poly.pdbx_seq_one_letter_code
_entity_poly.pdbx_strand_id
1 'polypeptide(L)'
;MATSGNCAALRLKTNNCASRSGRCKTSCATRGNKSLKPSGSKSFWILKRRIARDPSMWFDNIVINKGRWSGVEVNMAVVAPGGIVGRVVSTSPWSAQVMLITNEKSGAGAVVGQLGQSSALGSIKGLGENGLLEMRYVSALEKVEVGDLVLTTGQDGIYPSGYNVGAVVEANPGSATQTQAIRIRPTAGLDRLKEVAVLLYHPPQRTESDQALPNVEKKKSK
;
A
#
# COMPACT_ATOMS: atom_id res chain seq x y z
N MET A 1 -24.67 -49.03 -11.86
CA MET A 1 -25.08 -47.62 -12.00
C MET A 1 -25.24 -47.05 -10.59
N ALA A 2 -24.48 -45.98 -10.26
CA ALA A 2 -24.66 -44.89 -9.26
C ALA A 2 -25.35 -45.20 -7.88
N THR A 3 -25.00 -44.67 -6.71
CA THR A 3 -24.18 -43.54 -6.23
C THR A 3 -24.25 -43.51 -4.69
N SER A 4 -23.24 -42.90 -4.05
CA SER A 4 -23.23 -42.27 -2.70
C SER A 4 -23.54 -43.16 -1.48
N GLY A 5 -22.90 -43.05 -0.32
CA GLY A 5 -22.04 -42.03 0.26
C GLY A 5 -22.29 -42.13 1.76
N ASN A 6 -21.31 -42.62 2.53
CA ASN A 6 -21.54 -42.88 3.96
C ASN A 6 -20.33 -42.51 4.83
N CYS A 7 -20.70 -41.90 5.96
CA CYS A 7 -19.94 -41.58 7.16
C CYS A 7 -18.96 -42.65 7.63
N ALA A 8 -17.76 -42.22 7.99
CA ALA A 8 -16.89 -42.80 9.02
C ALA A 8 -15.77 -41.78 9.31
N ALA A 9 -15.20 -41.59 10.50
CA ALA A 9 -15.47 -42.03 11.86
C ALA A 9 -14.37 -41.38 12.75
N LEU A 10 -14.71 -41.09 14.00
CA LEU A 10 -13.84 -41.17 15.20
C LEU A 10 -12.48 -40.43 15.26
N ARG A 11 -12.30 -39.56 16.27
CA ARG A 11 -11.61 -39.90 17.55
C ARG A 11 -11.41 -38.67 18.45
N LEU A 12 -11.87 -38.83 19.72
CA LEU A 12 -11.19 -38.55 21.00
C LEU A 12 -10.69 -37.10 21.26
N LYS A 13 -10.86 -36.46 22.43
CA LYS A 13 -10.89 -36.97 23.80
C LYS A 13 -11.44 -35.86 24.70
N THR A 14 -12.45 -36.19 25.50
CA THR A 14 -12.86 -35.46 26.70
C THR A 14 -11.80 -35.59 27.80
N ASN A 15 -11.51 -34.51 28.52
CA ASN A 15 -11.00 -34.48 29.90
C ASN A 15 -11.34 -33.09 30.48
N ASN A 16 -12.54 -32.92 31.02
CA ASN A 16 -12.86 -33.08 32.44
C ASN A 16 -12.21 -31.99 33.32
N CYS A 17 -12.97 -30.91 33.52
CA CYS A 17 -12.68 -29.83 34.44
C CYS A 17 -13.50 -30.10 35.72
N ALA A 18 -12.86 -30.64 36.75
CA ALA A 18 -13.49 -30.89 38.04
C ALA A 18 -12.72 -30.13 39.13
N SER A 19 -13.44 -29.23 39.79
CA SER A 19 -12.99 -28.44 40.93
C SER A 19 -12.77 -29.33 42.16
N ARG A 20 -11.78 -28.98 42.98
CA ARG A 20 -11.86 -28.96 44.46
C ARG A 20 -10.53 -28.51 45.08
N SER A 21 -10.63 -27.40 45.83
CA SER A 21 -9.90 -27.08 47.06
C SER A 21 -8.42 -27.49 47.19
N GLY A 22 -7.52 -26.51 47.16
CA GLY A 22 -6.17 -26.68 47.71
C GLY A 22 -5.19 -25.61 47.26
N ARG A 23 -4.98 -24.59 48.10
CA ARG A 23 -3.83 -23.67 48.14
C ARG A 23 -2.80 -23.81 46.99
N CYS A 24 -2.93 -22.96 45.96
CA CYS A 24 -1.76 -22.49 45.21
C CYS A 24 -1.40 -21.09 45.72
N LYS A 25 -0.43 -21.04 46.65
CA LYS A 25 0.35 -19.84 46.87
C LYS A 25 1.30 -19.67 45.66
N THR A 26 1.57 -18.40 45.38
CA THR A 26 2.82 -17.81 44.85
C THR A 26 2.77 -17.25 43.43
N SER A 27 3.09 -15.95 43.40
CA SER A 27 3.44 -15.04 42.32
C SER A 27 2.41 -14.77 41.21
N CYS A 28 1.50 -13.85 41.52
CA CYS A 28 1.05 -12.84 40.54
C CYS A 28 2.29 -12.09 40.02
N ALA A 29 2.90 -12.59 38.95
CA ALA A 29 3.84 -11.84 38.15
C ALA A 29 3.04 -10.73 37.46
N THR A 30 3.22 -9.51 37.96
CA THR A 30 2.76 -8.25 37.37
C THR A 30 3.36 -8.12 35.98
N ARG A 31 2.72 -8.72 34.97
CA ARG A 31 3.09 -8.49 33.58
C ARG A 31 2.21 -7.37 33.07
N GLY A 32 2.78 -6.17 33.11
CA GLY A 32 2.16 -4.93 32.68
C GLY A 32 1.45 -5.11 31.35
N ASN A 33 0.14 -4.93 31.38
CA ASN A 33 -0.67 -4.79 30.18
C ASN A 33 -0.30 -3.44 29.55
N LYS A 34 0.79 -3.41 28.77
CA LYS A 34 1.05 -2.30 27.86
C LYS A 34 -0.08 -2.32 26.84
N SER A 35 -1.05 -1.46 27.12
CA SER A 35 -2.05 -0.94 26.21
C SER A 35 -1.46 -0.84 24.80
N LEU A 36 -1.74 -1.86 23.98
CA LEU A 36 -1.60 -1.75 22.54
C LEU A 36 -2.68 -0.75 22.14
N LYS A 37 -2.32 0.54 22.14
CA LYS A 37 -3.13 1.57 21.51
C LYS A 37 -3.33 1.09 20.06
N PRO A 38 -4.57 0.87 19.60
CA PRO A 38 -4.78 0.70 18.18
C PRO A 38 -4.37 2.02 17.54
N SER A 39 -3.22 2.03 16.85
CA SER A 39 -2.85 3.09 15.91
C SER A 39 -3.80 2.98 14.73
N GLY A 40 -5.07 3.26 14.97
CA GLY A 40 -6.06 3.46 13.93
C GLY A 40 -5.74 4.81 13.34
N SER A 41 -4.93 4.82 12.29
CA SER A 41 -4.84 5.93 11.36
C SER A 41 -6.24 6.17 10.79
N LYS A 42 -7.01 7.02 11.47
CA LYS A 42 -8.37 7.39 11.08
C LYS A 42 -8.28 8.06 9.71
N SER A 43 -8.50 7.27 8.66
CA SER A 43 -8.49 7.75 7.29
C SER A 43 -9.81 8.49 7.08
N PHE A 44 -9.76 9.82 7.05
CA PHE A 44 -10.94 10.62 6.79
C PHE A 44 -11.11 10.76 5.28
N TRP A 45 -12.26 10.33 4.78
CA TRP A 45 -12.58 10.37 3.35
C TRP A 45 -13.36 11.63 3.05
N ILE A 46 -12.83 12.49 2.17
CA ILE A 46 -13.65 13.56 1.59
C ILE A 46 -14.13 13.09 0.22
N LEU A 47 -15.44 12.91 0.13
CA LEU A 47 -16.15 12.57 -1.10
C LEU A 47 -16.66 13.83 -1.81
N LYS A 48 -16.58 13.77 -3.15
CA LYS A 48 -17.25 14.61 -4.17
C LYS A 48 -16.48 15.81 -4.71
N ARG A 49 -16.65 16.22 -5.97
CA ARG A 49 -17.01 15.60 -7.28
C ARG A 49 -16.85 16.72 -8.33
N ARG A 50 -16.54 16.32 -9.57
CA ARG A 50 -16.28 17.06 -10.82
C ARG A 50 -14.78 17.19 -11.08
N ILE A 51 -14.34 16.38 -12.04
CA ILE A 51 -13.00 16.37 -12.61
C ILE A 51 -13.05 17.30 -13.82
N ALA A 52 -12.20 18.31 -13.86
CA ALA A 52 -11.88 19.03 -15.08
C ALA A 52 -10.57 18.45 -15.62
N ARG A 53 -10.61 17.94 -16.85
CA ARG A 53 -9.39 17.54 -17.57
C ARG A 53 -8.96 18.71 -18.44
N ASP A 54 -7.68 19.02 -18.37
CA ASP A 54 -7.07 19.95 -19.33
C ASP A 54 -6.94 19.22 -20.67
N PRO A 55 -7.54 19.71 -21.78
CA PRO A 55 -7.55 19.05 -23.09
C PRO A 55 -6.20 19.09 -23.84
N SER A 56 -5.15 19.69 -23.29
CA SER A 56 -3.82 19.66 -23.90
C SER A 56 -3.23 18.24 -23.85
N MET A 57 -2.68 17.80 -25.00
CA MET A 57 -2.39 16.40 -25.38
C MET A 57 -1.37 15.63 -24.52
N TRP A 58 -0.94 16.16 -23.37
CA TRP A 58 -0.02 15.55 -22.39
C TRP A 58 -0.74 15.24 -21.06
N PHE A 59 -1.86 14.51 -21.14
CA PHE A 59 -2.89 14.29 -20.11
C PHE A 59 -2.45 13.51 -18.84
N ASP A 60 -1.40 13.93 -18.15
CA ASP A 60 -0.97 13.33 -16.89
C ASP A 60 -1.47 14.07 -15.64
N ASN A 61 -2.28 15.12 -15.80
CA ASN A 61 -2.82 15.90 -14.69
C ASN A 61 -4.34 16.02 -14.79
N ILE A 62 -5.00 16.01 -13.63
CA ILE A 62 -6.44 16.26 -13.50
C ILE A 62 -6.67 17.38 -12.49
N VAL A 63 -7.71 18.18 -12.69
CA VAL A 63 -8.11 19.22 -11.76
C VAL A 63 -9.38 18.79 -11.03
N ILE A 64 -9.36 18.88 -9.72
CA ILE A 64 -10.52 18.59 -8.86
C ILE A 64 -11.11 19.89 -8.33
N ASN A 65 -12.44 19.95 -8.22
CA ASN A 65 -13.16 21.10 -7.67
C ASN A 65 -13.20 21.09 -6.13
N LYS A 66 -12.07 20.72 -5.51
CA LYS A 66 -11.84 20.70 -4.08
C LYS A 66 -10.43 21.22 -3.82
N GLY A 67 -10.32 22.17 -2.92
CA GLY A 67 -9.06 22.82 -2.59
C GLY A 67 -8.82 22.88 -1.09
N ARG A 68 -8.01 23.85 -0.68
CA ARG A 68 -7.56 24.02 0.70
C ARG A 68 -8.71 24.19 1.71
N TRP A 69 -9.82 24.82 1.33
CA TRP A 69 -10.98 24.98 2.22
C TRP A 69 -11.70 23.66 2.53
N SER A 70 -11.51 22.65 1.69
CA SER A 70 -11.96 21.29 1.94
C SER A 70 -10.89 20.46 2.66
N GLY A 71 -9.80 21.05 3.15
CA GLY A 71 -8.72 20.31 3.82
C GLY A 71 -7.80 19.54 2.86
N VAL A 72 -7.86 19.80 1.55
CA VAL A 72 -6.92 19.19 0.59
C VAL A 72 -5.56 19.88 0.72
N GLU A 73 -4.51 19.09 0.90
CA GLU A 73 -3.12 19.53 0.98
C GLU A 73 -2.27 18.90 -0.13
N VAL A 74 -1.09 19.48 -0.36
CA VAL A 74 -0.09 18.92 -1.28
C VAL A 74 0.43 17.59 -0.73
N ASN A 75 0.75 16.66 -1.63
CA ASN A 75 1.17 15.27 -1.34
C ASN A 75 0.09 14.36 -0.76
N MET A 76 -1.19 14.76 -0.77
CA MET A 76 -2.28 13.83 -0.47
C MET A 76 -2.52 12.85 -1.62
N ALA A 77 -2.78 11.59 -1.27
CA ALA A 77 -3.12 10.54 -2.23
C ALA A 77 -4.56 10.69 -2.73
N VAL A 78 -4.75 10.44 -4.02
CA VAL A 78 -6.05 10.47 -4.70
C VAL A 78 -6.37 9.07 -5.20
N VAL A 79 -7.56 8.59 -4.86
CA VAL A 79 -8.01 7.23 -5.14
C VAL A 79 -9.38 7.24 -5.81
N ALA A 80 -9.63 6.17 -6.55
CA ALA A 80 -10.91 5.84 -7.15
C ALA A 80 -11.31 4.41 -6.71
N PRO A 81 -12.56 3.99 -6.92
CA PRO A 81 -12.99 2.64 -6.57
C PRO A 81 -12.13 1.51 -7.20
N GLY A 82 -11.49 1.77 -8.34
CA GLY A 82 -10.61 0.83 -9.03
C GLY A 82 -9.15 0.86 -8.60
N GLY A 83 -8.73 1.76 -7.71
CA GLY A 83 -7.34 1.87 -7.24
C GLY A 83 -6.83 3.30 -7.14
N ILE A 84 -5.50 3.43 -7.07
CA ILE A 84 -4.83 4.74 -6.99
C ILE A 84 -4.91 5.46 -8.32
N VAL A 85 -5.20 6.75 -8.25
CA VAL A 85 -5.23 7.66 -9.39
C VAL A 85 -3.93 8.46 -9.46
N GLY A 86 -3.46 8.96 -8.31
CA GLY A 86 -2.24 9.76 -8.24
C GLY A 86 -2.16 10.60 -6.96
N ARG A 87 -1.47 11.74 -7.02
CA ARG A 87 -1.22 12.62 -5.86
C ARG A 87 -1.52 14.07 -6.16
N VAL A 88 -1.91 14.83 -5.13
CA VAL A 88 -2.09 16.28 -5.23
C VAL A 88 -0.73 16.96 -5.31
N VAL A 89 -0.51 17.78 -6.35
CA VAL A 89 0.75 18.52 -6.56
C VAL A 89 0.62 20.01 -6.26
N SER A 90 -0.58 20.57 -6.42
CA SER A 90 -0.84 21.98 -6.12
C SER A 90 -2.27 22.15 -5.63
N THR A 91 -2.47 23.06 -4.69
CA THR A 91 -3.78 23.35 -4.11
C THR A 91 -4.07 24.85 -4.19
N SER A 92 -5.26 25.17 -4.69
CA SER A 92 -5.87 26.49 -4.64
C SER A 92 -6.97 26.49 -3.56
N PRO A 93 -7.59 27.64 -3.21
CA PRO A 93 -8.65 27.67 -2.20
C PRO A 93 -9.85 26.78 -2.56
N TRP A 94 -10.23 26.77 -3.85
CA TRP A 94 -11.43 26.10 -4.36
C TRP A 94 -11.15 24.87 -5.24
N SER A 95 -9.95 24.76 -5.79
CA SER A 95 -9.55 23.68 -6.69
C SER A 95 -8.19 23.10 -6.30
N ALA A 96 -7.86 21.93 -6.82
CA ALA A 96 -6.54 21.35 -6.68
C ALA A 96 -6.13 20.62 -7.95
N GLN A 97 -4.83 20.62 -8.23
CA GLN A 97 -4.21 19.88 -9.32
C GLN A 97 -3.68 18.56 -8.79
N VAL A 98 -4.04 17.49 -9.47
CA VAL A 98 -3.64 16.12 -9.16
C VAL A 98 -2.81 15.60 -10.33
N MET A 99 -1.61 15.12 -10.01
CA MET A 99 -0.75 14.42 -10.94
C MET A 99 -1.09 12.94 -10.92
N LEU A 100 -1.38 12.37 -12.08
CA LEU A 100 -1.68 10.96 -12.25
C LEU A 100 -0.45 10.09 -12.02
N ILE A 101 -0.68 8.82 -11.69
CA ILE A 101 0.38 7.82 -11.53
C ILE A 101 1.09 7.49 -12.85
N THR A 102 0.47 7.77 -14.00
CA THR A 102 1.05 7.59 -15.34
C THR A 102 2.11 8.62 -15.71
N ASN A 103 2.18 9.73 -14.98
CA ASN A 103 3.18 10.77 -15.21
C ASN A 103 4.58 10.23 -14.89
N GLU A 104 5.57 10.59 -15.71
CA GLU A 104 6.99 10.28 -15.46
C GLU A 104 7.54 10.88 -14.17
N LYS A 105 6.95 11.99 -13.70
CA LYS A 105 7.28 12.67 -12.43
C LYS A 105 6.53 12.07 -11.24
N SER A 106 5.64 11.11 -11.49
CA SER A 106 4.94 10.38 -10.45
C SER A 106 5.70 9.09 -10.13
N GLY A 107 5.80 8.80 -8.84
CA GLY A 107 6.41 7.58 -8.35
C GLY A 107 5.70 7.09 -7.10
N ALA A 108 5.59 5.77 -6.96
CA ALA A 108 4.96 5.13 -5.82
C ALA A 108 5.68 3.82 -5.45
N GLY A 109 5.90 3.60 -4.15
CA GLY A 109 6.38 2.37 -3.58
C GLY A 109 5.29 1.32 -3.58
N ALA A 110 5.59 0.16 -4.17
CA ALA A 110 4.64 -0.90 -4.32
C ALA A 110 5.25 -2.29 -4.09
N VAL A 111 4.36 -3.25 -3.92
CA VAL A 111 4.66 -4.67 -3.77
C VAL A 111 3.81 -5.45 -4.75
N VAL A 112 4.41 -6.43 -5.42
CA VAL A 112 3.68 -7.39 -6.24
C VAL A 112 3.11 -8.49 -5.35
N GLY A 113 1.84 -8.85 -5.53
CA GLY A 113 1.16 -9.88 -4.74
C GLY A 113 0.55 -9.35 -3.44
N GLN A 114 0.60 -10.15 -2.38
CA GLN A 114 -0.07 -9.84 -1.12
C GLN A 114 0.86 -9.17 -0.10
N LEU A 115 0.36 -8.11 0.53
CA LEU A 115 1.07 -7.35 1.55
C LEU A 115 1.48 -8.26 2.72
N GLY A 116 2.78 -8.34 3.01
CA GLY A 116 3.34 -9.13 4.11
C GLY A 116 3.71 -10.59 3.78
N GLN A 117 3.34 -11.10 2.59
CA GLN A 117 3.75 -12.43 2.12
C GLN A 117 4.76 -12.36 0.97
N SER A 118 4.65 -11.33 0.14
CA SER A 118 5.56 -11.11 -0.98
C SER A 118 6.70 -10.17 -0.60
N SER A 119 7.91 -10.53 -1.02
CA SER A 119 9.12 -9.71 -0.87
C SER A 119 9.46 -8.92 -2.14
N ALA A 120 8.60 -8.99 -3.17
CA ALA A 120 8.75 -8.27 -4.44
C ALA A 120 8.39 -6.78 -4.30
N LEU A 121 9.21 -6.07 -3.53
CA LEU A 121 9.14 -4.62 -3.36
C LEU A 121 9.81 -3.92 -4.54
N GLY A 122 9.22 -2.80 -4.97
CA GLY A 122 9.77 -2.00 -6.05
C GLY A 122 9.20 -0.59 -6.06
N SER A 123 9.82 0.25 -6.89
CA SER A 123 9.35 1.60 -7.16
C SER A 123 8.65 1.61 -8.52
N ILE A 124 7.42 2.11 -8.53
CA ILE A 124 6.61 2.31 -9.73
C ILE A 124 6.89 3.71 -10.26
N LYS A 125 7.07 3.81 -11.58
CA LYS A 125 7.16 5.06 -12.33
C LYS A 125 6.19 5.04 -13.50
N GLY A 126 5.56 6.18 -13.78
CA GLY A 126 4.74 6.35 -14.97
C GLY A 126 5.58 6.44 -16.26
N LEU A 127 5.08 5.88 -17.36
CA LEU A 127 5.73 5.93 -18.68
C LEU A 127 5.21 7.05 -19.58
N GLY A 128 4.12 7.74 -19.22
CA GLY A 128 3.52 8.85 -20.00
C GLY A 128 2.83 8.44 -21.31
N GLU A 129 3.49 7.67 -22.19
CA GLU A 129 3.03 7.45 -23.57
C GLU A 129 1.86 6.47 -23.72
N ASN A 130 1.76 5.47 -22.83
CA ASN A 130 0.81 4.35 -23.00
C ASN A 130 -0.14 4.14 -21.82
N GLY A 131 -0.16 5.05 -20.85
CA GLY A 131 -0.88 4.87 -19.58
C GLY A 131 -0.43 3.64 -18.78
N LEU A 132 0.70 3.05 -19.15
CA LEU A 132 1.35 1.94 -18.47
C LEU A 132 2.29 2.48 -17.39
N LEU A 133 2.52 1.65 -16.38
CA LEU A 133 3.46 1.90 -15.31
C LEU A 133 4.61 0.92 -15.43
N GLU A 134 5.82 1.36 -15.11
CA GLU A 134 7.01 0.53 -15.01
C GLU A 134 7.39 0.40 -13.54
N MET A 135 7.49 -0.83 -13.05
CA MET A 135 8.04 -1.14 -11.74
C MET A 135 9.48 -1.60 -11.87
N ARG A 136 10.34 -0.97 -11.06
CA ARG A 136 11.79 -1.18 -11.02
C ARG A 136 12.24 -1.55 -9.62
N TYR A 137 13.49 -1.99 -9.52
CA TYR A 137 14.14 -2.39 -8.26
C TYR A 137 13.58 -3.67 -7.63
N VAL A 138 12.89 -4.49 -8.42
CA VAL A 138 12.45 -5.82 -7.98
C VAL A 138 13.61 -6.79 -8.11
N SER A 139 13.86 -7.55 -7.04
CA SER A 139 14.91 -8.56 -6.97
C SER A 139 14.67 -9.65 -8.01
N ALA A 140 15.73 -10.08 -8.70
CA ALA A 140 15.67 -11.16 -9.69
C ALA A 140 15.29 -12.53 -9.09
N LEU A 141 15.41 -12.68 -7.76
CA LEU A 141 15.05 -13.89 -7.03
C LEU A 141 13.54 -14.05 -6.82
N GLU A 142 12.81 -12.93 -6.87
CA GLU A 142 11.36 -12.94 -6.70
C GLU A 142 10.68 -13.40 -7.98
N LYS A 143 9.68 -14.28 -7.83
CA LYS A 143 8.86 -14.75 -8.93
C LYS A 143 7.68 -13.80 -9.08
N VAL A 144 7.59 -13.15 -10.23
CA VAL A 144 6.45 -12.32 -10.60
C VAL A 144 5.79 -12.92 -11.83
N GLU A 145 4.47 -13.13 -11.75
CA GLU A 145 3.67 -13.68 -12.83
C GLU A 145 2.76 -12.61 -13.45
N VAL A 146 2.46 -12.79 -14.74
CA VAL A 146 1.50 -11.92 -15.43
C VAL A 146 0.11 -12.15 -14.86
N GLY A 147 -0.57 -11.06 -14.50
CA GLY A 147 -1.86 -11.08 -13.81
C GLY A 147 -1.78 -10.81 -12.31
N ASP A 148 -0.58 -10.82 -11.72
CA ASP A 148 -0.42 -10.48 -10.31
C ASP A 148 -0.88 -9.06 -10.01
N LEU A 149 -1.56 -8.89 -8.88
CA LEU A 149 -1.99 -7.59 -8.40
C LEU A 149 -0.83 -6.86 -7.73
N VAL A 150 -0.77 -5.55 -7.94
CA VAL A 150 0.24 -4.69 -7.35
C VAL A 150 -0.41 -3.75 -6.35
N LEU A 151 0.11 -3.75 -5.13
CA LEU A 151 -0.40 -3.00 -3.99
C LEU A 151 0.61 -1.94 -3.54
N THR A 152 0.14 -0.84 -2.97
CA THR A 152 1.05 0.13 -2.33
C THR A 152 1.59 -0.36 -1.00
N THR A 153 2.86 -0.06 -0.76
CA THR A 153 3.54 -0.37 0.51
C THR A 153 3.52 0.82 1.46
N GLY A 154 3.31 2.02 0.91
CA GLY A 154 3.37 3.28 1.63
C GLY A 154 4.76 3.69 2.09
N GLN A 155 5.80 3.15 1.45
CA GLN A 155 7.19 3.46 1.76
C GLN A 155 7.56 4.93 1.51
N ASP A 156 6.86 5.60 0.59
CA ASP A 156 7.10 7.02 0.28
C ASP A 156 6.41 7.99 1.25
N GLY A 157 5.54 7.49 2.14
CA GLY A 157 4.71 8.32 3.01
C GLY A 157 3.61 9.12 2.30
N ILE A 158 3.56 9.11 0.97
CA ILE A 158 2.53 9.80 0.17
C ILE A 158 1.28 8.92 0.04
N TYR A 159 1.49 7.68 -0.40
CA TYR A 159 0.40 6.73 -0.58
C TYR A 159 0.26 5.88 0.69
N PRO A 160 -0.94 5.72 1.26
CA PRO A 160 -1.15 4.73 2.30
C PRO A 160 -0.95 3.31 1.75
N SER A 161 -0.63 2.36 2.63
CA SER A 161 -0.42 0.96 2.25
C SER A 161 -1.73 0.24 1.96
N GLY A 162 -1.67 -0.79 1.11
CA GLY A 162 -2.78 -1.69 0.82
C GLY A 162 -3.76 -1.23 -0.25
N TYR A 163 -3.42 -0.23 -1.06
CA TYR A 163 -4.26 0.21 -2.18
C TYR A 163 -3.80 -0.43 -3.49
N ASN A 164 -4.76 -0.84 -4.31
CA ASN A 164 -4.49 -1.40 -5.63
C ASN A 164 -3.91 -0.32 -6.55
N VAL A 165 -2.80 -0.65 -7.20
CA VAL A 165 -2.20 0.16 -8.26
C VAL A 165 -2.64 -0.37 -9.62
N GLY A 166 -2.48 -1.68 -9.84
CA GLY A 166 -2.71 -2.29 -11.14
C GLY A 166 -2.47 -3.79 -11.15
N ALA A 167 -2.51 -4.37 -12.35
CA ALA A 167 -2.13 -5.76 -12.60
C ALA A 167 -0.89 -5.83 -13.51
N VAL A 168 -0.03 -6.80 -13.26
CA VAL A 168 1.16 -7.06 -14.08
C VAL A 168 0.72 -7.53 -15.47
N VAL A 169 1.22 -6.88 -16.51
CA VAL A 169 0.96 -7.21 -17.92
C VAL A 169 2.15 -7.89 -18.56
N GLU A 170 3.35 -7.51 -18.14
CA GLU A 170 4.60 -8.02 -18.67
C GLU A 170 5.63 -8.02 -17.55
N ALA A 171 6.31 -9.14 -17.34
CA ALA A 171 7.41 -9.26 -16.41
C ALA A 171 8.65 -9.66 -17.21
N ASN A 172 9.61 -8.73 -17.33
CA ASN A 172 10.88 -9.03 -17.97
C ASN A 172 11.91 -9.38 -16.88
N PRO A 173 12.26 -10.67 -16.70
CA PRO A 173 13.25 -11.07 -15.72
C PRO A 173 14.61 -10.48 -16.14
N GLY A 174 15.13 -9.56 -15.34
CA GLY A 174 16.48 -9.03 -15.53
C GLY A 174 17.53 -10.14 -15.45
N SER A 175 18.72 -9.88 -16.00
CA SER A 175 19.88 -10.78 -15.84
C SER A 175 20.42 -10.72 -14.40
N ALA A 176 21.37 -11.58 -14.05
CA ALA A 176 21.96 -11.67 -12.70
C ALA A 176 22.52 -10.33 -12.15
N THR A 177 22.81 -9.37 -13.02
CA THR A 177 23.31 -8.02 -12.68
C THR A 177 22.28 -6.91 -12.85
N GLN A 178 21.08 -7.22 -13.35
CA GLN A 178 20.05 -6.23 -13.69
C GLN A 178 18.74 -6.52 -12.96
N THR A 179 18.15 -5.49 -12.36
CA THR A 179 16.84 -5.59 -11.71
C THR A 179 15.76 -5.96 -12.72
N GLN A 180 14.74 -6.71 -12.28
CA GLN A 180 13.59 -7.00 -13.13
C GLN A 180 12.85 -5.70 -13.46
N ALA A 181 12.35 -5.60 -14.70
CA ALA A 181 11.50 -4.51 -15.16
C ALA A 181 10.11 -5.08 -15.46
N ILE A 182 9.09 -4.53 -14.79
CA ILE A 182 7.75 -5.08 -14.82
C ILE A 182 6.80 -4.00 -15.31
N ARG A 183 6.00 -4.29 -16.35
CA ARG A 183 4.96 -3.39 -16.82
C ARG A 183 3.63 -3.70 -16.15
N ILE A 184 2.98 -2.66 -15.65
CA ILE A 184 1.74 -2.73 -14.89
C ILE A 184 0.69 -1.90 -15.60
N ARG A 185 -0.52 -2.45 -15.72
CA ARG A 185 -1.69 -1.73 -16.20
C ARG A 185 -2.50 -1.21 -15.00
N PRO A 186 -2.74 0.11 -14.89
CA PRO A 186 -3.57 0.66 -13.83
C PRO A 186 -4.99 0.11 -13.87
N THR A 187 -5.52 -0.33 -12.72
CA THR A 187 -6.90 -0.83 -12.60
C THR A 187 -7.91 0.32 -12.43
N ALA A 188 -7.44 1.50 -12.02
CA ALA A 188 -8.28 2.67 -11.75
C ALA A 188 -8.98 3.26 -13.00
N GLY A 189 -8.67 2.80 -14.21
CA GLY A 189 -9.36 3.22 -15.44
C GLY A 189 -9.28 4.73 -15.66
N LEU A 190 -8.06 5.27 -15.66
CA LEU A 190 -7.77 6.71 -15.60
C LEU A 190 -8.48 7.52 -16.70
N ASP A 191 -8.74 6.92 -17.86
CA ASP A 191 -9.41 7.54 -19.00
C ASP A 191 -10.90 7.84 -18.77
N ARG A 192 -11.55 7.09 -17.88
CA ARG A 192 -13.01 7.11 -17.65
C ARG A 192 -13.38 7.53 -16.22
N LEU A 193 -12.46 8.17 -15.50
CA LEU A 193 -12.71 8.68 -14.16
C LEU A 193 -13.84 9.71 -14.16
N LYS A 194 -14.94 9.41 -13.46
CA LYS A 194 -16.05 10.33 -13.20
C LYS A 194 -15.93 10.97 -11.81
N GLU A 195 -15.42 10.20 -10.87
CA GLU A 195 -15.36 10.55 -9.45
C GLU A 195 -14.02 10.08 -8.88
N VAL A 196 -13.48 10.91 -8.00
CA VAL A 196 -12.24 10.65 -7.26
C VAL A 196 -12.44 11.07 -5.81
N ALA A 197 -11.72 10.39 -4.91
CA ALA A 197 -11.67 10.70 -3.50
C ALA A 197 -10.24 11.09 -3.12
N VAL A 198 -10.11 12.11 -2.28
CA VAL A 198 -8.82 12.50 -1.69
C VAL A 198 -8.73 11.88 -0.31
N LEU A 199 -7.62 11.21 -0.04
CA LEU A 199 -7.32 10.65 1.26
C LEU A 199 -6.71 11.73 2.14
N LEU A 200 -7.43 12.16 3.17
CA LEU A 200 -6.85 12.94 4.24
C LEU A 200 -6.05 12.00 5.14
N TYR A 201 -4.85 11.68 4.68
CA TYR A 201 -3.92 10.83 5.36
C TYR A 201 -2.64 11.61 5.65
N HIS A 202 -2.34 11.77 6.92
CA HIS A 202 -1.04 12.22 7.37
C HIS A 202 -0.23 10.99 7.76
N PRO A 203 0.86 10.66 7.04
CA PRO A 203 1.71 9.55 7.44
C PRO A 203 2.21 9.79 8.87
N PRO A 204 2.26 8.74 9.72
CA PRO A 204 2.92 8.88 11.01
C PRO A 204 4.36 9.30 10.76
N GLN A 205 4.75 10.43 11.33
CA GLN A 205 6.13 10.90 11.26
C GLN A 205 7.02 9.80 11.84
N ARG A 206 7.96 9.27 11.06
CA ARG A 206 8.98 8.37 11.62
C ARG A 206 9.78 9.18 12.62
N THR A 207 9.60 8.88 13.91
CA THR A 207 10.36 9.52 14.98
C THR A 207 11.85 9.23 14.77
N GLU A 208 12.69 10.25 14.88
CA GLU A 208 14.16 10.20 14.67
C GLU A 208 14.88 9.10 15.48
N SER A 209 14.23 8.53 16.50
CA SER A 209 14.75 7.43 17.32
C SER A 209 15.05 6.13 16.57
N ASP A 210 14.49 5.92 15.37
CA ASP A 210 14.83 4.76 14.51
C ASP A 210 16.00 5.04 13.54
N GLN A 211 16.43 6.31 13.39
CA GLN A 211 17.52 6.70 12.48
C GLN A 211 18.90 6.71 13.16
N ALA A 212 18.95 6.66 14.49
CA ALA A 212 20.19 6.51 15.23
C ALA A 212 20.52 5.01 15.39
N LEU A 213 21.25 4.44 14.41
CA LEU A 213 22.05 3.26 14.71
C LEU A 213 22.95 3.62 15.91
N PRO A 214 22.95 2.84 17.01
CA PRO A 214 23.88 3.10 18.11
C PRO A 214 25.29 3.03 17.52
N ASN A 215 25.97 4.17 17.60
CA ASN A 215 27.33 4.40 17.16
C ASN A 215 28.18 3.19 17.58
N VAL A 216 28.65 2.40 16.61
CA VAL A 216 29.66 1.37 16.85
C VAL A 216 30.90 2.13 17.27
N GLU A 217 31.12 2.23 18.58
CA GLU A 217 32.34 2.76 19.17
C GLU A 217 33.52 2.05 18.51
N LYS A 218 34.23 2.79 17.65
CA LYS A 218 35.55 2.39 17.16
C LYS A 218 36.48 2.31 18.38
N LYS A 219 36.57 1.14 19.00
CA LYS A 219 37.67 0.80 19.90
C LYS A 219 38.96 0.88 19.08
N LYS A 220 39.67 2.01 19.17
CA LYS A 220 41.09 2.09 18.81
C LYS A 220 41.82 1.12 19.74
N SER A 221 42.25 -0.02 19.21
CA SER A 221 43.27 -0.84 19.85
C SER A 221 44.54 0.01 19.92
N LYS A 222 45.01 0.25 21.14
CA LYS A 222 46.35 0.75 21.42
C LYS A 222 47.27 -0.45 21.57
#